data_AF-B4MF94-F1
#
_entry.id   AF-B4MF94-F1
#
_cell.length_a   1.000
_cell.length_b   1.000
_cell.length_c   1.000
_cell.angle_alpha   90.00
_cell.angle_beta   90.00
_cell.angle_gamma   90.00
#
_symmetry.space_group_name_H-M   'P 1'
#
loop_
_entity.id
_entity.type
_entity.pdbx_description
1 polymer ?
#
loop_
_entity_poly.entity_id
_entity_poly.type
_entity_poly.pdbx_seq_one_letter_code
_entity_poly.pdbx_strand_id
1 'polypeptide(L)'
;MDINGPEQPAEITLDSCPGTTPCTPLSKNQLKKQRKLAEMLELRKLRRQKERERRKEKKAVAKANGLPLSAGPSRKELKRRQLSATSSQSSADAISVAIDLDYDDLMQERDIAKCVKQCLRIYTINRRAAQPLRLHFTGIKREGHIHECFKKNDGWENWHVDYHFDRTHTELFDQKQLVYLTCESDTVLEHPQPGHTYVIGGLVDHNHLKGLCHQRATSAGLRTARLPLSEHVDMKTRSVLSTFHVFELLTRVAAGQDWTQAILETIPQRKGAKAKISPSTNAELKAEKAREPLEDEPKNQLKAES
;
A
#
# COMPACT_ATOMS: atom_id res chain seq x y z
N MET A 1 -64.68 -35.65 10.74
CA MET A 1 -64.49 -36.14 9.38
C MET A 1 -65.06 -35.07 8.46
N ASP A 2 -64.35 -34.30 7.65
CA ASP A 2 -62.92 -34.14 7.40
C ASP A 2 -62.72 -32.71 6.87
N ILE A 3 -61.64 -32.06 7.30
CA ILE A 3 -61.22 -30.72 6.87
C ILE A 3 -60.15 -30.93 5.80
N ASN A 4 -60.46 -30.65 4.54
CA ASN A 4 -59.56 -30.66 3.38
C ASN A 4 -59.95 -29.46 2.52
N GLY A 5 -59.11 -28.59 1.96
CA GLY A 5 -57.66 -28.43 1.78
C GLY A 5 -57.50 -27.09 1.00
N PRO A 6 -56.29 -26.56 0.74
CA PRO A 6 -56.15 -25.21 0.19
C PRO A 6 -56.64 -25.13 -1.26
N GLU A 7 -57.48 -24.14 -1.55
CA GLU A 7 -57.94 -23.76 -2.89
C GLU A 7 -56.75 -23.57 -3.84
N GLN A 8 -56.75 -24.30 -4.96
CA GLN A 8 -55.87 -24.03 -6.09
C GLN A 8 -56.38 -22.81 -6.85
N PRO A 9 -55.51 -21.89 -7.31
CA PRO A 9 -55.94 -20.74 -8.10
C PRO A 9 -56.50 -21.22 -9.43
N ALA A 10 -57.72 -20.79 -9.75
CA ALA A 10 -58.41 -21.10 -10.99
C ALA A 10 -57.59 -20.62 -12.21
N GLU A 11 -57.18 -21.57 -13.07
CA GLU A 11 -56.67 -21.27 -14.41
C GLU A 11 -57.81 -20.72 -15.26
N ILE A 12 -57.84 -19.40 -15.42
CA ILE A 12 -58.70 -18.73 -16.40
C ILE A 12 -58.08 -18.97 -17.78
N THR A 13 -58.63 -19.93 -18.51
CA THR A 13 -58.31 -20.17 -19.92
C THR A 13 -59.15 -19.22 -20.77
N LEU A 14 -58.51 -18.15 -21.26
CA LEU A 14 -59.08 -17.27 -22.28
C LEU A 14 -58.80 -17.88 -23.66
N ASP A 15 -59.83 -18.47 -24.25
CA ASP A 15 -59.77 -18.97 -25.63
C ASP A 15 -59.82 -17.81 -26.63
N SER A 16 -58.80 -17.81 -27.50
CA SER A 16 -58.80 -17.28 -28.88
C SER A 16 -58.91 -15.75 -29.09
N CYS A 17 -57.80 -15.04 -28.82
CA CYS A 17 -57.43 -13.82 -29.55
C CYS A 17 -56.33 -14.14 -30.60
N PRO A 18 -56.49 -13.77 -31.89
CA PRO A 18 -55.46 -14.00 -32.91
C PRO A 18 -54.25 -13.09 -32.65
N GLY A 19 -53.11 -13.69 -32.30
CA GLY A 19 -51.85 -12.98 -31.99
C GLY A 19 -51.05 -13.58 -30.84
N THR A 20 -51.63 -14.51 -30.06
CA THR A 20 -50.92 -15.17 -28.96
C THR A 20 -50.26 -16.46 -29.46
N THR A 21 -48.96 -16.41 -29.77
CA THR A 21 -48.16 -17.64 -29.88
C THR A 21 -48.11 -18.32 -28.51
N PRO A 22 -48.50 -19.60 -28.37
CA PRO A 22 -48.34 -20.31 -27.11
C PRO A 22 -46.86 -20.31 -26.71
N CYS A 23 -46.59 -20.18 -25.41
CA CYS A 23 -45.24 -20.12 -24.88
C CYS A 23 -44.49 -21.40 -25.27
N THR A 24 -43.62 -21.31 -26.28
CA THR A 24 -42.89 -22.48 -26.79
C THR A 24 -42.14 -23.14 -25.63
N PRO A 25 -42.31 -24.44 -25.37
CA PRO A 25 -41.58 -25.11 -24.31
C PRO A 25 -40.08 -24.95 -24.57
N LEU A 26 -39.36 -24.52 -23.54
CA LEU A 26 -37.92 -24.24 -23.60
C LEU A 26 -37.18 -25.39 -24.32
N SER A 27 -36.29 -25.02 -25.25
CA SER A 27 -35.49 -26.00 -26.01
C SER A 27 -34.67 -26.89 -25.07
N LYS A 28 -34.40 -28.14 -25.46
CA LYS A 28 -33.52 -29.07 -24.70
C LYS A 28 -32.19 -28.41 -24.29
N ASN A 29 -31.64 -27.54 -25.14
CA ASN A 29 -30.43 -26.76 -24.84
C ASN A 29 -30.66 -25.66 -23.79
N GLN A 30 -31.81 -25.00 -23.82
CA GLN A 30 -32.19 -23.99 -22.81
C GLN A 30 -32.45 -24.65 -21.45
N LEU A 31 -33.14 -25.80 -21.39
CA LEU A 31 -33.31 -26.61 -20.18
C LEU A 31 -31.95 -27.03 -19.60
N LYS A 32 -31.05 -27.53 -20.44
CA LYS A 32 -29.69 -27.93 -20.04
C LYS A 32 -28.90 -26.74 -19.47
N LYS A 33 -29.01 -25.56 -20.08
CA LYS A 33 -28.37 -24.32 -19.62
C LYS A 33 -28.92 -23.86 -18.27
N GLN A 34 -30.25 -23.91 -18.08
CA GLN A 34 -30.89 -23.56 -16.81
C GLN A 34 -30.50 -24.51 -15.68
N ARG A 35 -30.50 -25.83 -15.93
CA ARG A 35 -30.05 -26.84 -14.94
C ARG A 35 -28.60 -26.62 -14.53
N LYS A 36 -27.70 -26.37 -15.49
CA LYS A 36 -26.28 -26.09 -15.21
C LYS A 36 -26.07 -24.79 -14.42
N LEU A 37 -26.88 -23.76 -14.69
CA LEU A 37 -26.84 -22.51 -13.92
C LEU A 37 -27.34 -22.72 -12.48
N ALA A 38 -28.42 -23.47 -12.29
CA ALA A 38 -28.95 -23.82 -10.97
C ALA A 38 -27.94 -24.64 -10.15
N GLU A 39 -27.32 -25.65 -10.77
CA GLU A 39 -26.25 -26.45 -10.16
C GLU A 39 -25.03 -25.58 -9.79
N MET A 40 -24.63 -24.65 -10.66
CA MET A 40 -23.56 -23.69 -10.37
C MET A 40 -23.91 -22.79 -9.18
N LEU A 41 -25.16 -22.32 -9.09
CA LEU A 41 -25.62 -21.46 -7.99
C LEU A 41 -25.61 -22.23 -6.65
N GLU A 42 -26.10 -23.47 -6.64
CA GLU A 42 -26.06 -24.33 -5.46
C GLU A 42 -24.63 -24.67 -5.04
N LEU A 43 -23.77 -25.03 -6.00
CA LEU A 43 -22.35 -25.27 -5.72
C LEU A 43 -21.66 -24.00 -5.20
N ARG A 44 -22.03 -22.81 -5.69
CA ARG A 44 -21.53 -21.54 -5.19
C ARG A 44 -22.00 -21.26 -3.76
N LYS A 45 -23.24 -21.59 -3.40
CA LYS A 45 -23.75 -21.50 -2.02
C LYS A 45 -22.97 -22.45 -1.10
N LEU A 46 -22.80 -23.71 -1.50
CA LEU A 46 -22.06 -24.71 -0.73
C LEU A 46 -20.58 -24.32 -0.55
N ARG A 47 -19.91 -23.84 -1.60
CA ARG A 47 -18.54 -23.33 -1.53
C ARG A 47 -18.43 -22.16 -0.55
N ARG A 48 -19.37 -21.20 -0.61
CA ARG A 48 -19.42 -20.07 0.33
C ARG A 48 -19.64 -20.52 1.77
N GLN A 49 -20.45 -21.56 2.00
CA GLN A 49 -20.68 -22.11 3.33
C GLN A 49 -19.43 -22.78 3.89
N LYS A 50 -18.79 -23.68 3.11
CA LYS A 50 -17.52 -24.32 3.48
C LYS A 50 -16.41 -23.29 3.74
N GLU A 51 -16.33 -22.23 2.93
CA GLU A 51 -15.37 -21.14 3.14
C GLU A 51 -15.64 -20.36 4.44
N ARG A 52 -16.92 -20.12 4.76
CA ARG A 52 -17.32 -19.47 6.03
C ARG A 52 -16.98 -20.34 7.24
N GLU A 53 -17.24 -21.63 7.18
CA GLU A 53 -16.90 -22.60 8.23
C GLU A 53 -15.39 -22.68 8.44
N ARG A 54 -14.61 -22.88 7.36
CA ARG A 54 -13.14 -22.86 7.42
C ARG A 54 -12.59 -21.55 7.98
N ARG A 55 -13.20 -20.41 7.64
CA ARG A 55 -12.82 -19.11 8.19
C ARG A 55 -13.19 -18.98 9.68
N LYS A 56 -14.28 -19.58 10.12
CA LYS A 56 -14.71 -19.61 11.53
C LYS A 56 -13.76 -20.48 12.35
N GLU A 57 -13.40 -21.67 11.86
CA GLU A 57 -12.40 -22.55 12.47
C GLU A 57 -11.03 -21.88 12.56
N LYS A 58 -10.53 -21.32 11.46
CA LYS A 58 -9.23 -20.61 11.45
C LYS A 58 -9.21 -19.45 12.46
N LYS A 59 -10.33 -18.74 12.64
CA LYS A 59 -10.48 -17.69 13.66
C LYS A 59 -10.51 -18.28 15.08
N ALA A 60 -11.20 -19.39 15.30
CA ALA A 60 -11.25 -20.04 16.60
C ALA A 60 -9.86 -20.52 17.03
N VAL A 61 -9.11 -21.14 16.11
CA VAL A 61 -7.71 -21.57 16.33
C VAL A 61 -6.80 -20.37 16.59
N ALA A 62 -6.87 -19.30 15.79
CA ALA A 62 -6.08 -18.10 16.05
C ALA A 62 -6.39 -17.47 17.42
N LYS A 63 -7.68 -17.44 17.82
CA LYS A 63 -8.10 -16.95 19.13
C LYS A 63 -7.57 -17.83 20.28
N ALA A 64 -7.64 -19.16 20.14
CA ALA A 64 -7.11 -20.10 21.12
C ALA A 64 -5.59 -19.95 21.30
N ASN A 65 -4.87 -19.68 20.20
CA ASN A 65 -3.42 -19.49 20.22
C ASN A 65 -2.97 -18.04 20.53
N GLY A 66 -3.90 -17.16 20.91
CA GLY A 66 -3.59 -15.74 21.20
C GLY A 66 -3.06 -14.94 20.00
N LEU A 67 -3.20 -15.46 18.78
CA LEU A 67 -2.70 -14.81 17.56
C LEU A 67 -3.70 -13.75 17.06
N PRO A 68 -3.21 -12.63 16.50
CA PRO A 68 -4.08 -11.60 15.95
C PRO A 68 -4.97 -12.15 14.82
N LEU A 69 -6.30 -11.98 14.98
CA LEU A 69 -7.35 -12.51 14.09
C LEU A 69 -7.36 -11.90 12.68
N SER A 70 -6.64 -10.81 12.45
CA SER A 70 -6.56 -10.06 11.19
C SER A 70 -5.19 -9.41 11.08
N ALA A 71 -4.55 -9.52 9.91
CA ALA A 71 -3.26 -8.90 9.60
C ALA A 71 -3.34 -7.37 9.40
N GLY A 72 -4.36 -6.71 9.95
CA GLY A 72 -4.55 -5.28 9.76
C GLY A 72 -5.85 -4.73 10.35
N PRO A 73 -6.00 -3.40 10.34
CA PRO A 73 -7.11 -2.68 10.97
C PRO A 73 -8.46 -3.04 10.35
N SER A 74 -9.50 -3.08 11.20
CA SER A 74 -10.89 -3.32 10.78
C SER A 74 -11.41 -2.22 9.87
N ARG A 75 -12.39 -2.52 9.00
CA ARG A 75 -13.05 -1.51 8.14
C ARG A 75 -13.61 -0.33 8.93
N LYS A 76 -14.17 -0.59 10.13
CA LYS A 76 -14.67 0.46 11.02
C LYS A 76 -13.54 1.35 11.54
N GLU A 77 -12.42 0.75 11.89
CA GLU A 77 -11.23 1.45 12.37
C GLU A 77 -10.61 2.31 11.27
N LEU A 78 -10.50 1.78 10.05
CA LEU A 78 -10.06 2.54 8.88
C LEU A 78 -10.95 3.76 8.61
N LYS A 79 -12.27 3.63 8.75
CA LYS A 79 -13.20 4.75 8.58
C LYS A 79 -13.03 5.81 9.68
N ARG A 80 -12.80 5.38 10.93
CA ARG A 80 -12.53 6.29 12.05
C ARG A 80 -11.23 7.06 11.84
N ARG A 81 -10.15 6.37 11.48
CA ARG A 81 -8.85 6.99 11.17
C ARG A 81 -8.94 7.97 10.03
N GLN A 82 -9.73 7.65 9.01
CA GLN A 82 -9.99 8.56 7.90
C GLN A 82 -10.68 9.84 8.37
N LEU A 83 -11.74 9.73 9.19
CA LEU A 83 -12.45 10.89 9.74
C LEU A 83 -11.53 11.77 10.60
N SER A 84 -10.73 11.17 11.49
CA SER A 84 -9.77 11.91 12.31
C SER A 84 -8.67 12.54 11.46
N ALA A 85 -8.21 11.84 10.42
CA ALA A 85 -7.18 12.34 9.51
C ALA A 85 -7.70 13.54 8.71
N THR A 86 -8.94 13.53 8.19
CA THR A 86 -9.52 14.69 7.50
C THR A 86 -9.57 15.92 8.41
N SER A 87 -9.93 15.75 9.69
CA SER A 87 -9.90 16.86 10.66
C SER A 87 -8.48 17.37 10.92
N SER A 88 -7.49 16.48 11.09
CA SER A 88 -6.11 16.88 11.38
C SER A 88 -5.35 17.40 10.15
N GLN A 89 -5.72 16.96 8.94
CA GLN A 89 -5.12 17.38 7.66
C GLN A 89 -5.56 18.78 7.22
N SER A 90 -6.57 19.35 7.88
CA SER A 90 -6.99 20.74 7.69
C SER A 90 -6.13 21.72 8.49
N SER A 91 -5.19 21.23 9.31
CA SER A 91 -4.25 22.06 10.05
C SER A 91 -3.10 22.52 9.13
N ALA A 92 -2.64 23.76 9.33
CA ALA A 92 -1.49 24.31 8.62
C ALA A 92 -0.19 23.51 8.89
N ASP A 93 -0.16 22.78 10.01
CA ASP A 93 1.01 22.01 10.45
C ASP A 93 1.03 20.58 9.89
N ALA A 94 0.03 20.17 9.10
CA ALA A 94 -0.03 18.82 8.56
C ALA A 94 1.09 18.56 7.53
N ILE A 95 1.83 17.47 7.73
CA ILE A 95 2.82 17.00 6.75
C ILE A 95 2.09 16.50 5.50
N SER A 96 2.49 17.04 4.37
CA SER A 96 1.88 16.75 3.07
C SER A 96 2.87 16.01 2.16
N VAL A 97 2.37 15.12 1.32
CA VAL A 97 3.16 14.42 0.31
C VAL A 97 2.47 14.56 -1.04
N ALA A 98 3.21 15.06 -2.02
CA ALA A 98 2.76 15.20 -3.39
C ALA A 98 3.47 14.17 -4.28
N ILE A 99 2.71 13.41 -5.07
CA ILE A 99 3.26 12.58 -6.13
C ILE A 99 3.22 13.39 -7.42
N ASP A 100 4.40 13.69 -7.95
CA ASP A 100 4.58 14.43 -9.20
C ASP A 100 4.37 13.48 -10.39
N LEU A 101 3.24 13.62 -11.09
CA LEU A 101 2.84 12.76 -12.20
C LEU A 101 3.00 13.45 -13.57
N ASP A 102 3.73 14.57 -13.63
CA ASP A 102 4.06 15.28 -14.89
C ASP A 102 5.19 14.60 -15.69
N TYR A 103 5.04 13.28 -15.87
CA TYR A 103 5.97 12.40 -16.58
C TYR A 103 5.23 11.52 -17.61
N ASP A 104 4.00 11.86 -17.98
CA ASP A 104 3.15 11.07 -18.87
C ASP A 104 3.88 10.70 -20.18
N ASP A 105 4.51 11.68 -20.82
CA ASP A 105 5.18 11.50 -22.11
C ASP A 105 6.50 10.72 -22.02
N LEU A 106 7.00 10.50 -20.80
CA LEU A 106 8.28 9.82 -20.54
C LEU A 106 8.10 8.34 -20.19
N MET A 107 6.86 7.86 -20.08
CA MET A 107 6.56 6.47 -19.76
C MET A 107 5.79 5.80 -20.89
N GLN A 108 6.15 4.56 -21.21
CA GLN A 108 5.34 3.72 -22.09
C GLN A 108 4.10 3.23 -21.35
N GLU A 109 3.04 2.83 -22.07
CA GLU A 109 1.78 2.36 -21.48
C GLU A 109 1.97 1.29 -20.38
N ARG A 110 2.92 0.37 -20.58
CA ARG A 110 3.27 -0.67 -19.60
C ARG A 110 3.84 -0.10 -18.31
N ASP A 111 4.58 0.99 -18.37
CA ASP A 111 5.20 1.67 -17.23
C ASP A 111 4.23 2.64 -16.57
N ILE A 112 3.36 3.29 -17.34
CA ILE A 112 2.21 4.05 -16.84
C ILE A 112 1.31 3.16 -15.98
N ALA A 113 0.97 1.95 -16.46
CA ALA A 113 0.20 0.99 -15.68
C ALA A 113 0.90 0.57 -14.38
N LYS A 114 2.25 0.55 -14.35
CA LYS A 114 3.02 0.30 -13.12
C LYS A 114 3.01 1.53 -12.21
N CYS A 115 3.14 2.74 -12.76
CA CYS A 115 3.09 3.99 -12.01
C CYS A 115 1.73 4.13 -11.29
N VAL A 116 0.62 3.98 -12.00
CA VAL A 116 -0.72 4.01 -11.42
C VAL A 116 -0.88 2.95 -10.33
N LYS A 117 -0.41 1.71 -10.55
CA LYS A 117 -0.40 0.68 -9.49
C LYS A 117 0.40 1.07 -8.25
N GLN A 118 1.49 1.83 -8.40
CA GLN A 118 2.22 2.38 -7.26
C GLN A 118 1.39 3.45 -6.54
N CYS A 119 0.67 4.32 -7.25
CA CYS A 119 -0.28 5.28 -6.65
C CYS A 119 -1.40 4.57 -5.87
N LEU A 120 -1.97 3.48 -6.40
CA LEU A 120 -2.94 2.62 -5.70
C LEU A 120 -2.34 2.08 -4.39
N ARG A 121 -1.07 1.65 -4.45
CA ARG A 121 -0.35 1.10 -3.30
C ARG A 121 -0.09 2.19 -2.25
N ILE A 122 0.34 3.38 -2.67
CA ILE A 122 0.53 4.56 -1.83
C ILE A 122 -0.77 4.90 -1.07
N TYR A 123 -1.89 5.02 -1.78
CA TYR A 123 -3.19 5.28 -1.15
C TYR A 123 -3.55 4.21 -0.11
N THR A 124 -3.32 2.93 -0.44
CA THR A 124 -3.60 1.82 0.48
C THR A 124 -2.72 1.86 1.73
N ILE A 125 -1.44 2.20 1.58
CA ILE A 125 -0.50 2.37 2.69
C ILE A 125 -0.95 3.53 3.58
N ASN A 126 -1.22 4.69 2.98
CA ASN A 126 -1.61 5.89 3.72
C ASN A 126 -2.89 5.65 4.54
N ARG A 127 -3.92 5.06 3.90
CA ARG A 127 -5.19 4.76 4.55
C ARG A 127 -5.05 3.81 5.74
N ARG A 128 -4.04 2.93 5.74
CA ARG A 128 -3.78 1.95 6.81
C ARG A 128 -2.78 2.43 7.85
N ALA A 129 -2.10 3.54 7.60
CA ALA A 129 -1.13 4.13 8.51
C ALA A 129 -1.76 4.45 9.87
N ALA A 130 -0.93 4.48 10.91
CA ALA A 130 -1.34 4.98 12.22
C ALA A 130 -1.63 6.49 12.15
N GLN A 131 -0.76 7.22 11.44
CA GLN A 131 -0.88 8.66 11.18
C GLN A 131 -0.85 8.89 9.65
N PRO A 132 -2.01 8.98 8.99
CA PRO A 132 -2.09 9.25 7.56
C PRO A 132 -1.63 10.67 7.22
N LEU A 133 -0.77 10.80 6.20
CA LEU A 133 -0.31 12.07 5.67
C LEU A 133 -1.33 12.67 4.68
N ARG A 134 -1.29 13.99 4.48
CA ARG A 134 -2.10 14.62 3.44
C ARG A 134 -1.51 14.27 2.07
N LEU A 135 -2.28 13.59 1.23
CA LEU A 135 -1.79 13.00 -0.01
C LEU A 135 -2.35 13.76 -1.22
N HIS A 136 -1.44 14.21 -2.09
CA HIS A 136 -1.76 14.91 -3.33
C HIS A 136 -1.20 14.15 -4.53
N PHE A 137 -1.96 14.07 -5.61
CA PHE A 137 -1.45 13.68 -6.92
C PHE A 137 -1.48 14.90 -7.83
N THR A 138 -0.31 15.32 -8.30
CA THR A 138 -0.11 16.59 -9.03
C THR A 138 0.40 16.34 -10.44
N GLY A 139 0.21 17.29 -11.35
CA GLY A 139 0.73 17.18 -12.73
C GLY A 139 0.01 16.15 -13.59
N ILE A 140 -1.21 15.74 -13.23
CA ILE A 140 -1.99 14.79 -14.03
C ILE A 140 -2.55 15.53 -15.24
N LYS A 141 -2.14 15.17 -16.45
CA LYS A 141 -2.73 15.72 -17.67
C LYS A 141 -4.17 15.22 -17.87
N ARG A 142 -5.15 16.11 -18.12
CA ARG A 142 -6.57 15.72 -18.31
C ARG A 142 -6.78 14.71 -19.43
N GLU A 143 -6.10 14.88 -20.54
CA GLU A 143 -6.14 13.96 -21.68
C GLU A 143 -4.85 13.14 -21.76
N GLY A 144 -4.24 12.84 -20.60
CA GLY A 144 -3.03 12.02 -20.49
C GLY A 144 -3.32 10.55 -20.22
N HIS A 145 -2.35 9.71 -20.57
CA HIS A 145 -2.43 8.25 -20.43
C HIS A 145 -2.50 7.80 -18.96
N ILE A 146 -1.86 8.53 -18.03
CA ILE A 146 -1.96 8.31 -16.59
C ILE A 146 -3.41 8.50 -16.13
N HIS A 147 -4.10 9.56 -16.57
CA HIS A 147 -5.49 9.80 -16.20
C HIS A 147 -6.41 8.71 -16.75
N GLU A 148 -6.26 8.33 -18.02
CA GLU A 148 -6.98 7.20 -18.60
C GLU A 148 -6.76 5.90 -17.83
N CYS A 149 -5.52 5.65 -17.39
CA CYS A 149 -5.19 4.48 -16.60
C CYS A 149 -5.83 4.53 -15.20
N PHE A 150 -5.94 5.71 -14.56
CA PHE A 150 -6.69 5.88 -13.32
C PHE A 150 -8.18 5.55 -13.50
N LYS A 151 -8.83 6.03 -14.57
CA LYS A 151 -10.24 5.79 -14.88
C LYS A 151 -10.61 4.30 -14.95
N LYS A 152 -9.64 3.42 -15.27
CA LYS A 152 -9.81 1.96 -15.30
C LYS A 152 -9.95 1.32 -13.90
N ASN A 153 -9.68 2.07 -12.82
CA ASN A 153 -9.74 1.56 -11.45
C ASN A 153 -11.00 2.06 -10.73
N ASP A 154 -11.89 1.13 -10.36
CA ASP A 154 -13.14 1.48 -9.70
C ASP A 154 -12.94 2.29 -8.42
N GLY A 155 -13.63 3.43 -8.34
CA GLY A 155 -13.67 4.27 -7.15
C GLY A 155 -12.42 5.11 -6.90
N TRP A 156 -11.54 5.31 -7.90
CA TRP A 156 -10.39 6.22 -7.81
C TRP A 156 -10.80 7.64 -7.37
N GLU A 157 -11.94 8.13 -7.86
CA GLU A 157 -12.52 9.44 -7.51
C GLU A 157 -12.94 9.55 -6.04
N ASN A 158 -13.28 8.41 -5.42
CA ASN A 158 -13.73 8.36 -4.03
C ASN A 158 -12.56 8.19 -3.03
N TRP A 159 -11.31 8.23 -3.52
CA TRP A 159 -10.16 8.17 -2.64
C TRP A 159 -9.98 9.51 -1.94
N HIS A 160 -9.58 9.45 -0.69
CA HIS A 160 -9.21 10.64 0.08
C HIS A 160 -7.80 11.08 -0.33
N VAL A 161 -7.72 11.63 -1.54
CA VAL A 161 -6.54 12.14 -2.22
C VAL A 161 -6.96 13.39 -2.98
N ASP A 162 -6.17 14.44 -2.87
CA ASP A 162 -6.38 15.66 -3.65
C ASP A 162 -5.75 15.47 -5.04
N TYR A 163 -6.59 15.29 -6.07
CA TYR A 163 -6.15 15.18 -7.46
C TYR A 163 -6.06 16.57 -8.11
N HIS A 164 -4.89 16.89 -8.64
CA HIS A 164 -4.64 18.16 -9.33
C HIS A 164 -4.31 17.92 -10.79
N PHE A 165 -5.25 18.32 -11.64
CA PHE A 165 -5.17 18.16 -13.09
C PHE A 165 -4.57 19.40 -13.74
N ASP A 166 -3.59 19.19 -14.62
CA ASP A 166 -2.84 20.23 -15.35
C ASP A 166 -2.19 21.29 -14.46
N ARG A 167 -1.97 20.96 -13.18
CA ARG A 167 -1.33 21.84 -12.20
C ARG A 167 -0.20 21.11 -11.51
N THR A 168 0.97 21.73 -11.52
CA THR A 168 2.20 21.16 -10.95
C THR A 168 2.31 21.45 -9.46
N HIS A 169 3.20 20.73 -8.76
CA HIS A 169 3.48 20.96 -7.35
C HIS A 169 4.00 22.38 -7.06
N THR A 170 4.72 22.99 -8.00
CA THR A 170 5.24 24.37 -7.87
C THR A 170 4.15 25.44 -7.91
N GLU A 171 3.00 25.17 -8.55
CA GLU A 171 1.87 26.10 -8.60
C GLU A 171 0.92 25.98 -7.39
N LEU A 172 0.99 24.86 -6.68
CA LEU A 172 0.02 24.47 -5.65
C LEU A 172 0.50 24.77 -4.23
N PHE A 173 1.81 24.73 -4.02
CA PHE A 173 2.41 24.82 -2.69
C PHE A 173 3.41 25.97 -2.61
N ASP A 174 3.58 26.53 -1.40
CA ASP A 174 4.64 27.51 -1.14
C ASP A 174 6.01 26.86 -1.33
N GLN A 175 6.81 27.39 -2.25
CA GLN A 175 8.15 26.93 -2.57
C GLN A 175 9.07 26.84 -1.34
N LYS A 176 8.89 27.70 -0.32
CA LYS A 176 9.69 27.66 0.91
C LYS A 176 9.49 26.37 1.71
N GLN A 177 8.27 25.84 1.69
CA GLN A 177 7.86 24.63 2.40
C GLN A 177 7.92 23.37 1.53
N LEU A 178 8.32 23.51 0.26
CA LEU A 178 8.36 22.44 -0.71
C LEU A 178 9.76 21.80 -0.76
N VAL A 179 9.83 20.48 -0.59
CA VAL A 179 11.08 19.72 -0.66
C VAL A 179 10.92 18.57 -1.65
N TYR A 180 11.72 18.57 -2.71
CA TYR A 180 11.70 17.50 -3.71
C TYR A 180 12.63 16.35 -3.31
N LEU A 181 12.09 15.15 -3.19
CA LEU A 181 12.86 13.96 -2.79
C LEU A 181 13.50 13.28 -4.00
N THR A 182 14.82 13.17 -3.96
CA THR A 182 15.64 12.60 -5.03
C THR A 182 16.91 11.99 -4.44
N CYS A 183 17.35 10.84 -4.96
CA CYS A 183 18.53 10.15 -4.45
C CYS A 183 19.86 10.85 -4.75
N GLU A 184 19.88 11.75 -5.73
CA GLU A 184 21.06 12.53 -6.14
C GLU A 184 21.28 13.79 -5.31
N SER A 185 20.37 14.15 -4.40
CA SER A 185 20.54 15.32 -3.54
C SER A 185 21.69 15.15 -2.55
N ASP A 186 22.52 16.19 -2.38
CA ASP A 186 23.56 16.23 -1.35
C ASP A 186 22.97 16.37 0.06
N THR A 187 21.85 17.08 0.19
CA THR A 187 21.15 17.25 1.47
C THR A 187 20.44 15.97 1.89
N VAL A 188 20.65 15.54 3.14
CA VAL A 188 19.99 14.38 3.75
C VAL A 188 18.72 14.83 4.48
N LEU A 189 17.62 14.09 4.27
CA LEU A 189 16.39 14.29 5.03
C LEU A 189 16.51 13.63 6.41
N GLU A 190 16.74 14.43 7.45
CA GLU A 190 16.81 13.95 8.83
C GLU A 190 15.43 13.57 9.37
N HIS A 191 14.46 14.49 9.35
CA HIS A 191 13.09 14.22 9.80
C HIS A 191 12.07 15.01 8.96
N PRO A 192 10.90 14.41 8.63
CA PRO A 192 9.78 15.14 8.06
C PRO A 192 9.28 16.23 9.01
N GLN A 193 9.16 17.45 8.50
CA GLN A 193 8.79 18.64 9.28
C GLN A 193 7.30 18.96 9.09
N PRO A 194 6.58 19.32 10.17
CA PRO A 194 5.22 19.86 10.09
C PRO A 194 5.12 21.04 9.10
N GLY A 195 3.98 21.16 8.44
CA GLY A 195 3.69 22.21 7.45
C GLY A 195 4.49 22.14 6.14
N HIS A 196 5.40 21.17 5.99
CA HIS A 196 6.14 20.97 4.74
C HIS A 196 5.42 20.01 3.80
N THR A 197 5.67 20.20 2.50
CA THR A 197 5.23 19.30 1.44
C THR A 197 6.44 18.60 0.81
N TYR A 198 6.43 17.28 0.86
CA TYR A 198 7.46 16.43 0.27
C TYR A 198 7.00 15.92 -1.10
N VAL A 199 7.76 16.22 -2.15
CA VAL A 199 7.44 15.80 -3.52
C VAL A 199 8.20 14.52 -3.86
N ILE A 200 7.50 13.53 -4.41
CA ILE A 200 8.09 12.28 -4.91
C ILE A 200 7.77 12.16 -6.39
N GLY A 201 8.80 11.93 -7.22
CA GLY A 201 8.61 11.65 -8.64
C GLY A 201 7.78 10.39 -8.89
N GLY A 202 6.63 10.54 -9.53
CA GLY A 202 5.76 9.48 -10.03
C GLY A 202 6.24 8.93 -11.38
N LEU A 203 7.52 8.59 -11.45
CA LEU A 203 8.19 8.12 -12.66
C LEU A 203 8.55 6.63 -12.53
N VAL A 204 8.21 5.84 -13.54
CA VAL A 204 8.65 4.44 -13.69
C VAL A 204 9.46 4.30 -14.97
N ASP A 205 10.77 4.38 -14.83
CA ASP A 205 11.72 4.43 -15.94
C ASP A 205 12.77 3.30 -15.87
N HIS A 206 12.62 2.36 -14.92
CA HIS A 206 13.63 1.34 -14.60
C HIS A 206 15.03 1.92 -14.31
N ASN A 207 15.11 3.18 -13.89
CA ASN A 207 16.33 3.96 -13.67
C ASN A 207 17.16 4.20 -14.95
N HIS A 208 16.50 4.38 -16.09
CA HIS A 208 17.13 4.79 -17.35
C HIS A 208 17.39 6.31 -17.40
N LEU A 209 16.54 7.13 -16.78
CA LEU A 209 16.59 8.60 -16.76
C LEU A 209 17.24 9.10 -15.46
N LYS A 210 18.51 8.74 -15.26
CA LYS A 210 19.27 9.08 -14.04
C LYS A 210 19.31 10.60 -13.81
N GLY A 211 19.06 11.04 -12.58
CA GLY A 211 19.13 12.46 -12.22
C GLY A 211 18.02 13.35 -12.80
N LEU A 212 17.06 12.83 -13.58
CA LEU A 212 16.02 13.64 -14.21
C LEU A 212 15.20 14.44 -13.19
N CYS A 213 14.68 13.76 -12.16
CA CYS A 213 13.91 14.41 -11.11
C CYS A 213 14.74 15.46 -10.35
N HIS A 214 16.01 15.16 -10.09
CA HIS A 214 16.93 16.09 -9.45
C HIS A 214 17.13 17.35 -10.29
N GLN A 215 17.45 17.17 -11.58
CA GLN A 215 17.65 18.26 -12.52
C GLN A 215 16.40 19.13 -12.68
N ARG A 216 15.21 18.53 -12.80
CA ARG A 216 13.94 19.27 -12.88
C ARG A 216 13.70 20.11 -11.62
N ALA A 217 13.88 19.50 -10.44
CA ALA A 217 13.68 20.19 -9.17
C ALA A 217 14.66 21.35 -8.96
N THR A 218 15.96 21.14 -9.22
CA THR A 218 16.98 22.17 -9.06
C THR A 218 16.83 23.29 -10.09
N SER A 219 16.48 22.96 -11.33
CA SER A 219 16.19 23.97 -12.38
C SER A 219 14.98 24.84 -12.03
N ALA A 220 14.00 24.28 -11.32
CA ALA A 220 12.85 25.01 -10.78
C ALA A 220 13.17 25.77 -9.46
N GLY A 221 14.41 25.72 -8.99
CA GLY A 221 14.84 26.39 -7.75
C GLY A 221 14.26 25.77 -6.48
N LEU A 222 13.89 24.48 -6.51
CA LEU A 222 13.35 23.78 -5.35
C LEU A 222 14.45 23.26 -4.43
N ARG A 223 14.17 23.24 -3.13
CA ARG A 223 14.98 22.52 -2.15
C ARG A 223 14.89 21.03 -2.45
N THR A 224 16.02 20.34 -2.51
CA THR A 224 16.06 18.88 -2.68
C THR A 224 16.55 18.20 -1.40
N ALA A 225 16.12 16.97 -1.17
CA ALA A 225 16.69 16.11 -0.14
C ALA A 225 16.68 14.64 -0.57
N ARG A 226 17.65 13.86 -0.10
CA ARG A 226 17.68 12.40 -0.25
C ARG A 226 17.32 11.72 1.06
N LEU A 227 16.79 10.49 0.98
CA LEU A 227 16.58 9.67 2.16
C LEU A 227 17.93 9.24 2.78
N PRO A 228 18.02 9.06 4.11
CA PRO A 228 19.25 8.72 4.81
C PRO A 228 19.61 7.21 4.67
N LEU A 229 19.51 6.64 3.47
CA LEU A 229 19.72 5.20 3.29
C LEU A 229 21.17 4.80 3.59
N SER A 230 22.13 5.59 3.12
CA SER A 230 23.56 5.32 3.26
C SER A 230 24.03 5.47 4.71
N GLU A 231 23.33 6.25 5.51
CA GLU A 231 23.62 6.54 6.90
C GLU A 231 23.17 5.38 7.81
N HIS A 232 22.05 4.73 7.47
CA HIS A 232 21.43 3.72 8.32
C HIS A 232 21.64 2.28 7.86
N VAL A 233 21.81 2.02 6.56
CA VAL A 233 21.93 0.66 6.03
C VAL A 233 23.02 0.49 4.98
N ASP A 234 23.65 -0.68 4.99
CA ASP A 234 24.43 -1.17 3.86
C ASP A 234 23.52 -1.91 2.89
N MET A 235 23.42 -1.41 1.66
CA MET A 235 22.70 -2.04 0.57
C MET A 235 23.67 -2.53 -0.50
N LYS A 236 23.50 -3.78 -0.95
CA LYS A 236 24.26 -4.32 -2.09
C LYS A 236 23.83 -3.74 -3.44
N THR A 237 22.71 -3.03 -3.46
CA THR A 237 22.05 -2.52 -4.67
C THR A 237 21.92 -1.01 -4.60
N ARG A 238 21.63 -0.38 -5.75
CA ARG A 238 21.41 1.07 -5.86
C ARG A 238 20.38 1.61 -4.85
N SER A 239 20.61 2.84 -4.41
CA SER A 239 19.77 3.63 -3.49
C SER A 239 18.44 4.09 -4.10
N VAL A 240 18.24 3.90 -5.41
CA VAL A 240 16.99 4.25 -6.10
C VAL A 240 15.85 3.33 -5.67
N LEU A 241 14.80 3.90 -5.08
CA LEU A 241 13.61 3.20 -4.57
C LEU A 241 12.38 3.47 -5.45
N SER A 242 11.41 2.56 -5.40
CA SER A 242 10.09 2.79 -6.00
C SER A 242 9.34 3.87 -5.24
N THR A 243 8.50 4.65 -5.92
CA THR A 243 7.71 5.77 -5.37
C THR A 243 6.95 5.36 -4.10
N PHE A 244 6.33 4.17 -4.09
CA PHE A 244 5.59 3.71 -2.91
C PHE A 244 6.48 3.34 -1.71
N HIS A 245 7.73 2.88 -1.93
CA HIS A 245 8.65 2.61 -0.82
C HIS A 245 9.11 3.92 -0.18
N VAL A 246 9.37 4.97 -0.98
CA VAL A 246 9.70 6.31 -0.46
C VAL A 246 8.54 6.84 0.38
N PHE A 247 7.31 6.73 -0.13
CA PHE A 247 6.12 7.14 0.60
C PHE A 247 5.94 6.37 1.93
N GLU A 248 6.13 5.05 1.91
CA GLU A 248 5.99 4.21 3.11
C GLU A 248 7.03 4.58 4.17
N LEU A 249 8.27 4.86 3.78
CA LEU A 249 9.31 5.33 4.70
C LEU A 249 8.93 6.66 5.34
N LEU A 250 8.50 7.65 4.56
CA LEU A 250 8.05 8.93 5.09
C LEU A 250 6.90 8.77 6.08
N THR A 251 5.93 7.92 5.75
CA THR A 251 4.76 7.68 6.60
C THR A 251 5.15 7.05 7.94
N ARG A 252 6.11 6.12 7.95
CA ARG A 252 6.62 5.49 9.17
C ARG A 252 7.41 6.46 10.03
N VAL A 253 8.34 7.20 9.43
CA VAL A 253 9.21 8.14 10.16
C VAL A 253 8.42 9.34 10.67
N ALA A 254 7.44 9.85 9.91
CA ALA A 254 6.53 10.89 10.37
C ALA A 254 5.71 10.44 11.60
N ALA A 255 5.45 9.14 11.74
CA ALA A 255 4.81 8.55 12.92
C ALA A 255 5.77 8.32 14.10
N GLY A 256 7.03 8.78 14.00
CA GLY A 256 8.05 8.67 15.05
C GLY A 256 8.90 7.40 15.00
N GLN A 257 8.81 6.59 13.95
CA GLN A 257 9.65 5.40 13.80
C GLN A 257 11.09 5.79 13.39
N ASP A 258 12.09 5.12 13.97
CA ASP A 258 13.50 5.28 13.57
C ASP A 258 13.74 4.88 12.10
N TRP A 259 14.63 5.61 11.41
CA TRP A 259 14.96 5.37 10.01
C TRP A 259 15.47 3.95 9.76
N THR A 260 16.36 3.43 10.61
CA THR A 260 16.94 2.10 10.44
C THR A 260 15.85 1.03 10.44
N GLN A 261 14.95 1.10 11.42
CA GLN A 261 13.82 0.18 11.53
C GLN A 261 12.85 0.35 10.35
N ALA A 262 12.48 1.59 10.00
CA ALA A 262 11.59 1.86 8.88
C ALA A 262 12.15 1.31 7.55
N ILE A 263 13.46 1.47 7.34
CA ILE A 263 14.18 0.97 6.16
C ILE A 263 14.14 -0.57 6.10
N LEU A 264 14.49 -1.26 7.18
CA LEU A 264 14.52 -2.71 7.22
C LEU A 264 13.14 -3.35 7.02
N GLU A 265 12.08 -2.72 7.52
CA GLU A 265 10.71 -3.23 7.38
C GLU A 265 10.09 -2.92 6.00
N THR A 266 10.50 -1.82 5.36
CA THR A 266 9.89 -1.35 4.10
C THR A 266 10.63 -1.90 2.87
N ILE A 267 11.96 -1.96 2.93
CA ILE A 267 12.77 -2.32 1.77
C ILE A 267 12.71 -3.84 1.53
N PRO A 268 12.41 -4.30 0.30
CA PRO A 268 12.36 -5.73 -0.02
C PRO A 268 13.66 -6.46 0.29
N GLN A 269 13.58 -7.67 0.85
CA GLN A 269 14.73 -8.51 1.21
C GLN A 269 15.79 -8.64 0.09
N ARG A 270 15.36 -8.68 -1.19
CA ARG A 270 16.26 -8.75 -2.35
C ARG A 270 17.25 -7.60 -2.45
N LYS A 271 16.97 -6.43 -1.84
CA LYS A 271 17.92 -5.30 -1.80
C LYS A 271 19.02 -5.51 -0.76
N GLY A 272 18.87 -6.49 0.13
CA GLY A 272 19.90 -6.92 1.07
C GLY A 272 20.28 -5.87 2.10
N ALA A 273 19.35 -5.00 2.49
CA ALA A 273 19.60 -3.96 3.49
C ALA A 273 19.97 -4.61 4.83
N LYS A 274 21.13 -4.23 5.37
CA LYS A 274 21.58 -4.60 6.72
C LYS A 274 21.84 -3.32 7.51
N ALA A 275 21.42 -3.28 8.76
CA ALA A 275 21.69 -2.14 9.64
C ALA A 275 23.19 -1.88 9.73
N LYS A 276 23.58 -0.60 9.64
CA LYS A 276 24.93 -0.19 10.00
C LYS A 276 25.04 -0.18 11.51
N ILE A 277 26.12 -0.79 12.02
CA ILE A 277 26.46 -0.70 13.43
C ILE A 277 26.98 0.73 13.65
N SER A 278 26.28 1.52 14.47
CA SER A 278 26.77 2.87 14.80
C SER A 278 28.09 2.76 15.58
N PRO A 279 28.97 3.79 15.52
CA PRO A 279 30.18 3.80 16.32
C PRO A 279 29.91 3.75 17.84
N SER A 280 28.74 4.22 18.30
CA SER A 280 28.32 4.11 19.72
C SER A 280 28.01 2.66 20.12
N THR A 281 27.28 1.91 19.30
CA THR A 281 27.00 0.49 19.58
C THR A 281 28.27 -0.36 19.47
N ASN A 282 29.21 0.02 18.62
CA ASN A 282 30.52 -0.65 18.51
C ASN A 282 31.42 -0.38 19.73
N ALA A 283 31.28 0.80 20.36
CA ALA A 283 31.95 1.12 21.61
C ALA A 283 31.32 0.36 22.80
N GLU A 284 29.99 0.25 22.84
CA GLU A 284 29.27 -0.56 23.84
C GLU A 284 29.57 -2.05 23.70
N LEU A 285 29.55 -2.61 22.48
CA LEU A 285 29.90 -4.00 22.20
C LEU A 285 31.38 -4.31 22.51
N LYS A 286 32.29 -3.34 22.31
CA LYS A 286 33.70 -3.47 22.72
C LYS A 286 33.86 -3.36 24.24
N ALA A 287 33.09 -2.50 24.91
CA ALA A 287 33.10 -2.37 26.36
C ALA A 287 32.49 -3.60 27.05
N GLU A 288 31.50 -4.25 26.43
CA GLU A 288 30.87 -5.48 26.92
C GLU A 288 31.80 -6.70 26.73
N LYS A 289 32.47 -6.82 25.57
CA LYS A 289 33.52 -7.84 25.36
C LYS A 289 34.76 -7.65 26.24
N ALA A 290 35.06 -6.43 26.69
CA ALA A 290 36.13 -6.16 27.64
C ALA A 290 35.75 -6.48 29.10
N ARG A 291 34.48 -6.82 29.36
CA ARG A 291 33.95 -7.17 30.69
C ARG A 291 33.73 -8.67 30.89
N GLU A 292 33.95 -9.50 29.87
CA GLU A 292 33.98 -10.96 30.05
C GLU A 292 35.27 -11.34 30.81
N PRO A 293 35.17 -12.00 31.99
CA PRO A 293 36.35 -12.52 32.67
C PRO A 293 37.00 -13.61 31.83
N LEU A 294 38.33 -13.55 31.68
CA LEU A 294 39.14 -14.67 31.20
C LEU A 294 38.91 -15.86 32.15
N GLU A 295 38.16 -16.87 31.70
CA GLU A 295 38.08 -18.15 32.41
C GLU A 295 39.46 -18.82 32.39
N ASP A 296 39.89 -19.17 33.59
CA ASP A 296 41.21 -19.63 34.00
C ASP A 296 41.63 -20.94 33.31
N GLU A 297 42.86 -20.99 32.83
CA GLU A 297 43.56 -22.19 32.37
C GLU A 297 43.53 -23.31 33.45
N PRO A 298 43.21 -24.57 33.11
CA PRO A 298 43.22 -25.64 34.10
C PRO A 298 44.66 -26.00 34.49
N LYS A 299 45.01 -25.68 35.75
CA LYS A 299 46.24 -26.11 36.42
C LYS A 299 46.37 -27.62 36.44
N ASN A 300 47.45 -28.08 35.84
CA ASN A 300 48.08 -29.38 36.02
C ASN A 300 48.34 -29.68 37.51
N GLN A 301 47.95 -30.86 38.01
CA GLN A 301 48.58 -31.46 39.19
C GLN A 301 48.47 -32.99 39.18
N LEU A 302 49.66 -33.60 39.20
CA LEU A 302 49.96 -35.02 39.29
C LEU A 302 49.50 -35.67 40.61
N LYS A 303 49.34 -37.00 40.57
CA LYS A 303 49.76 -38.01 41.56
C LYS A 303 49.32 -39.38 41.01
N ALA A 304 49.97 -40.52 41.21
CA ALA A 304 51.30 -40.94 41.65
C ALA A 304 51.30 -42.47 41.49
N GLU A 305 52.48 -43.06 41.34
CA GLU A 305 52.74 -44.50 41.34
C GLU A 305 52.24 -45.22 42.60
N SER A 306 51.59 -46.37 42.42
CA SER A 306 51.73 -47.67 43.15
C SER A 306 50.48 -48.51 42.99
#